data_AF-A0A2I0K4Q5-F1
#
_entry.id   AF-A0A2I0K4Q5-F1
#
_cell.length_a   1.000
_cell.length_b   1.000
_cell.length_c   1.000
_cell.angle_alpha   90.00
_cell.angle_beta   90.00
_cell.angle_gamma   90.00
#
_symmetry.space_group_name_H-M   'P 1'
#
loop_
_entity.id
_entity.type
_entity.pdbx_description
1 polymer ?
#
loop_
_entity_poly.entity_id
_entity_poly.type
_entity_poly.pdbx_seq_one_letter_code
_entity_poly.pdbx_strand_id
1 'polypeptide(L)'
;MQLLEWSSTYVSNLAGTIAIIFAIAMWATSFRPVRRKMFEVFFYTHHLYILYIVFYVLHVGAAYFCMIIPGIFLFVIDRYLRFLQSRKRAPLLSARLLPFGLVELNFAKSNKLKYNPTSILFVNIPSISKLQWHPFTVISSSSLESETLSVAIKCHGSWSQKLYQTLMSSTSPPLDRLEVSVEGPYGPSSMNFLRYAMNKL
;
A
#
# COMPACT_ATOMS: atom_id res chain seq x y z
N MET A 1 -22.39 3.35 39.13
CA MET A 1 -21.23 3.27 38.24
C MET A 1 -21.43 2.12 37.25
N GLN A 2 -22.43 2.24 36.36
CA GLN A 2 -22.87 1.14 35.47
C GLN A 2 -21.86 0.78 34.36
N LEU A 3 -20.80 1.59 34.18
CA LEU A 3 -19.76 1.34 33.18
C LEU A 3 -18.80 0.21 33.57
N LEU A 4 -18.69 -0.18 34.85
CA LEU A 4 -17.71 -1.18 35.31
C LEU A 4 -18.30 -2.57 35.57
N GLU A 5 -19.61 -2.77 35.43
CA GLU A 5 -20.26 -4.04 35.74
C GLU A 5 -19.98 -5.08 34.64
N TRP A 6 -19.02 -5.98 34.92
CA TRP A 6 -18.81 -7.21 34.15
C TRP A 6 -19.83 -8.26 34.63
N SER A 7 -21.00 -8.29 34.00
CA SER A 7 -21.98 -9.35 34.26
C SER A 7 -21.60 -10.63 33.49
N SER A 8 -21.81 -11.79 34.10
CA SER A 8 -21.44 -13.09 33.49
C SER A 8 -22.30 -13.47 32.27
N THR A 9 -23.30 -12.66 31.91
CA THR A 9 -24.31 -12.96 30.88
C THR A 9 -24.55 -11.83 29.88
N TYR A 10 -23.98 -10.63 30.04
CA TYR A 10 -24.32 -9.47 29.19
C TYR A 10 -23.12 -8.61 28.80
N VAL A 11 -23.04 -8.36 27.48
CA VAL A 11 -22.39 -7.26 26.73
C VAL A 11 -21.63 -6.24 27.59
N SER A 12 -20.30 -6.17 27.45
CA SER A 12 -19.48 -5.20 28.18
C SER A 12 -19.68 -3.78 27.62
N ASN A 13 -20.42 -2.94 28.34
CA ASN A 13 -20.64 -1.53 27.97
C ASN A 13 -19.33 -0.72 27.96
N LEU A 14 -18.38 -1.07 28.82
CA LEU A 14 -17.04 -0.48 28.81
C LEU A 14 -16.30 -0.78 27.51
N ALA A 15 -16.32 -2.05 27.08
CA ALA A 15 -15.68 -2.44 25.82
C ALA A 15 -16.32 -1.71 24.62
N GLY A 16 -17.64 -1.55 24.63
CA GLY A 16 -18.36 -0.76 23.62
C GLY A 16 -17.95 0.72 23.62
N THR A 17 -17.80 1.31 24.81
CA THR A 17 -17.34 2.71 24.98
C THR A 17 -15.92 2.88 24.45
N ILE A 18 -15.02 1.93 24.71
CA ILE A 18 -13.65 1.97 24.19
C ILE A 18 -13.66 1.80 22.66
N ALA A 19 -14.46 0.86 22.14
CA ALA A 19 -14.58 0.63 20.70
C ALA A 19 -15.07 1.90 19.97
N ILE A 20 -16.10 2.59 20.49
CA ILE A 20 -16.63 3.80 19.83
C ILE A 20 -15.61 4.95 19.83
N ILE A 21 -14.77 5.08 20.87
CA ILE A 21 -13.68 6.06 20.90
C ILE A 21 -12.69 5.81 19.75
N PHE A 22 -12.27 4.55 19.54
CA PHE A 22 -11.41 4.21 18.41
C PHE A 22 -12.11 4.45 17.07
N ALA A 23 -13.39 4.12 16.95
CA ALA A 23 -14.17 4.35 15.74
C ALA A 23 -14.27 5.85 15.38
N ILE A 24 -14.54 6.71 16.38
CA ILE A 24 -14.59 8.17 16.20
C ILE A 24 -13.22 8.71 15.80
N ALA A 25 -12.14 8.24 16.43
CA ALA A 25 -10.78 8.67 16.09
C ALA A 25 -10.43 8.32 14.64
N MET A 26 -10.73 7.09 14.20
CA MET A 26 -10.53 6.68 12.80
C MET A 26 -11.40 7.52 11.85
N TRP A 27 -12.68 7.69 12.15
CA TRP A 27 -13.62 8.43 11.31
C TRP A 27 -13.22 9.90 11.14
N ALA A 28 -12.79 10.56 12.22
CA ALA A 28 -12.34 11.94 12.20
C ALA A 28 -11.12 12.13 11.28
N THR A 29 -10.18 11.19 11.28
CA THR A 29 -9.02 11.28 10.37
C THR A 29 -9.32 10.84 8.95
N SER A 30 -10.43 10.11 8.70
CA SER A 30 -10.89 9.72 7.36
C SER A 30 -11.44 10.89 6.53
N PHE A 31 -11.77 12.03 7.15
CA PHE A 31 -12.34 13.18 6.43
C PHE A 31 -11.44 13.63 5.29
N ARG A 32 -12.05 13.94 4.13
CA ARG A 32 -11.32 14.26 2.88
C ARG A 32 -10.22 15.32 3.05
N PRO A 33 -10.43 16.45 3.76
CA PRO A 33 -9.38 17.45 3.94
C PRO A 33 -8.20 16.91 4.76
N VAL A 34 -8.49 16.16 5.83
CA VAL A 34 -7.49 15.58 6.73
C VAL A 34 -6.67 14.53 5.99
N ARG A 35 -7.32 13.56 5.34
CA ARG A 35 -6.63 12.51 4.59
C ARG A 35 -5.74 13.03 3.47
N ARG A 36 -6.13 14.14 2.81
CA ARG A 36 -5.34 14.73 1.70
C ARG A 36 -4.16 15.56 2.17
N LYS A 37 -4.27 16.26 3.30
CA LYS A 37 -3.20 17.13 3.83
C LYS A 37 -2.28 16.40 4.81
N MET A 38 -2.82 15.46 5.58
CA MET A 38 -2.16 14.75 6.68
C MET A 38 -2.32 13.24 6.49
N PHE A 39 -1.81 12.71 5.37
CA PHE A 39 -1.97 11.30 5.02
C PHE A 39 -1.35 10.35 6.06
N GLU A 40 -0.21 10.71 6.65
CA GLU A 40 0.45 9.89 7.69
C GLU A 40 -0.44 9.75 8.93
N VAL A 41 -1.04 10.85 9.41
CA VAL A 41 -1.97 10.82 10.56
C VAL A 41 -3.16 9.93 10.26
N PHE A 42 -3.78 10.10 9.09
CA PHE A 42 -4.85 9.23 8.62
C PHE A 42 -4.42 7.75 8.62
N PHE A 43 -3.27 7.44 8.01
CA PHE A 43 -2.79 6.08 7.84
C PHE A 43 -2.53 5.39 9.18
N TYR A 44 -1.81 6.03 10.11
CA TYR A 44 -1.49 5.44 11.41
C TYR A 44 -2.71 5.32 12.31
N THR A 45 -3.57 6.34 12.36
CA THR A 45 -4.81 6.26 13.14
C THR A 45 -5.78 5.22 12.60
N HIS A 46 -5.81 4.95 11.29
CA HIS A 46 -6.65 3.89 10.73
C HIS A 46 -6.24 2.50 11.23
N HIS A 47 -4.97 2.25 11.55
CA HIS A 47 -4.55 0.95 12.11
C HIS A 47 -5.15 0.64 13.49
N LEU A 48 -5.76 1.64 14.16
CA LEU A 48 -6.58 1.42 15.35
C LEU A 48 -7.79 0.51 15.10
N TYR A 49 -8.09 0.17 13.83
CA TYR A 49 -9.10 -0.84 13.48
C TYR A 49 -8.83 -2.19 14.18
N ILE A 50 -7.57 -2.53 14.44
CA ILE A 50 -7.20 -3.78 15.15
C ILE A 50 -7.76 -3.74 16.57
N LEU A 51 -7.52 -2.64 17.29
CA LEU A 51 -8.03 -2.45 18.65
C LEU A 51 -9.56 -2.36 18.65
N TYR A 52 -10.13 -1.65 17.68
CA TYR A 52 -11.58 -1.59 17.50
C TYR A 52 -12.20 -2.97 17.37
N ILE A 53 -11.66 -3.87 16.52
CA ILE A 53 -12.18 -5.23 16.37
C ILE A 53 -12.10 -6.00 17.68
N VAL A 54 -10.99 -5.93 18.41
CA VAL A 54 -10.83 -6.61 19.72
C VAL A 54 -11.90 -6.15 20.71
N PHE A 55 -12.06 -4.84 20.91
CA PHE A 55 -13.06 -4.31 21.84
C PHE A 55 -14.50 -4.51 21.35
N TYR A 56 -14.73 -4.51 20.03
CA TYR A 56 -16.03 -4.86 19.45
C TYR A 56 -16.41 -6.31 19.76
N VAL A 57 -15.48 -7.27 19.66
CA VAL A 57 -15.75 -8.68 20.01
C VAL A 57 -16.07 -8.84 21.50
N LEU A 58 -15.33 -8.14 22.37
CA LEU A 58 -15.61 -8.13 23.82
C LEU A 58 -16.96 -7.47 24.16
N HIS A 59 -17.38 -6.48 23.36
CA HIS A 59 -18.66 -5.82 23.53
C HIS A 59 -19.82 -6.74 23.12
N VAL A 60 -19.82 -7.24 21.89
CA VAL A 60 -20.99 -7.92 21.31
C VAL A 60 -21.04 -9.42 21.66
N GLY A 61 -19.92 -10.01 22.06
CA GLY A 61 -19.84 -11.42 22.45
C GLY A 61 -19.77 -12.40 21.27
N ALA A 62 -19.59 -13.69 21.58
CA ALA A 62 -19.25 -14.73 20.60
C ALA A 62 -20.32 -14.97 19.52
N ALA A 63 -21.61 -14.86 19.85
CA ALA A 63 -22.70 -15.18 18.93
C ALA A 63 -22.72 -14.26 17.69
N TYR A 64 -22.55 -12.95 17.89
CA TYR A 64 -22.52 -11.98 16.79
C TYR A 64 -21.16 -11.93 16.10
N PHE A 65 -20.08 -12.30 16.80
CA PHE A 65 -18.77 -12.46 16.17
C PHE A 65 -18.83 -13.47 15.02
N CYS A 66 -19.56 -14.58 15.20
CA CYS A 66 -19.74 -15.60 14.16
C CYS A 66 -20.29 -15.05 12.83
N MET A 67 -21.07 -13.97 12.85
CA MET A 67 -21.57 -13.34 11.63
C MET A 67 -20.49 -12.58 10.84
N ILE A 68 -19.48 -12.04 11.53
CA ILE A 68 -18.40 -11.25 10.91
C ILE A 68 -17.12 -12.05 10.66
N ILE A 69 -17.00 -13.25 11.24
CA ILE A 69 -15.86 -14.16 11.06
C ILE A 69 -15.50 -14.38 9.58
N PRO A 70 -16.45 -14.66 8.66
CA PRO A 70 -16.10 -14.90 7.26
C PRO A 70 -15.39 -13.68 6.61
N GLY A 71 -15.85 -12.47 6.93
CA GLY A 71 -15.24 -11.24 6.43
C GLY A 71 -13.85 -11.00 7.02
N ILE A 72 -13.68 -11.19 8.34
CA ILE A 72 -12.38 -11.08 9.01
C ILE A 72 -11.40 -12.11 8.45
N PHE A 73 -11.85 -13.35 8.23
CA PHE A 73 -11.04 -14.44 7.69
C PHE A 73 -10.50 -14.10 6.30
N LEU A 74 -11.38 -13.66 5.38
CA LEU A 74 -10.97 -13.23 4.04
C LEU A 74 -10.00 -12.04 4.09
N PHE A 75 -10.25 -11.07 4.97
CA PHE A 75 -9.35 -9.94 5.17
C PHE A 75 -7.97 -10.37 5.67
N VAL A 76 -7.90 -11.30 6.61
CA VAL A 76 -6.62 -11.84 7.13
C VAL A 76 -5.89 -12.62 6.05
N ILE A 77 -6.58 -13.42 5.23
CA ILE A 77 -5.96 -14.11 4.09
C ILE A 77 -5.38 -13.11 3.09
N ASP A 78 -6.16 -12.11 2.65
CA ASP A 78 -5.66 -11.08 1.73
C ASP A 78 -4.43 -10.37 2.32
N ARG A 79 -4.51 -9.96 3.60
CA ARG A 79 -3.39 -9.32 4.30
C ARG A 79 -2.15 -10.22 4.38
N TYR A 80 -2.34 -11.51 4.66
CA TYR A 80 -1.25 -12.47 4.73
C TYR A 80 -0.61 -12.70 3.36
N LEU A 81 -1.41 -12.88 2.31
CA LEU A 81 -0.91 -13.01 0.94
C LEU A 81 -0.13 -11.78 0.49
N ARG A 82 -0.61 -10.57 0.81
CA ARG A 82 0.13 -9.33 0.56
C ARG A 82 1.42 -9.27 1.36
N PHE A 83 1.41 -9.70 2.63
CA PHE A 83 2.63 -9.79 3.42
C PHE A 83 3.65 -10.74 2.79
N LEU A 84 3.24 -11.91 2.30
CA LEU A 84 4.13 -12.83 1.58
C LEU A 84 4.71 -12.21 0.30
N GLN A 85 3.87 -11.53 -0.48
CA GLN A 85 4.31 -10.84 -1.70
C GLN A 85 5.28 -9.70 -1.39
N SER A 86 5.04 -8.97 -0.31
CA SER A 86 5.84 -7.82 0.15
C SER A 86 7.29 -8.15 0.52
N ARG A 87 7.58 -9.44 0.79
CA ARG A 87 8.94 -9.91 1.11
C ARG A 87 9.85 -9.99 -0.11
N LYS A 88 9.30 -9.91 -1.34
CA LYS A 88 10.09 -9.95 -2.57
C LYS A 88 10.80 -8.61 -2.77
N ARG A 89 12.12 -8.64 -2.62
CA ARG A 89 13.00 -7.50 -2.94
C ARG A 89 13.28 -7.52 -4.44
N ALA A 90 13.19 -6.36 -5.08
CA ALA A 90 13.58 -6.20 -6.47
C ALA A 90 14.98 -5.59 -6.54
N PRO A 91 15.90 -6.20 -7.31
CA PRO A 91 17.18 -5.57 -7.59
C PRO A 91 16.97 -4.28 -8.37
N LEU A 92 17.47 -3.17 -7.82
CA LEU A 92 17.43 -1.85 -8.45
C LEU A 92 18.65 -1.69 -9.36
N LEU A 93 18.43 -1.52 -10.66
CA LEU A 93 19.48 -1.34 -11.66
C LEU A 93 19.95 0.11 -11.75
N SER A 94 19.01 1.06 -11.69
CA SER A 94 19.34 2.48 -11.63
C SER A 94 18.23 3.30 -11.01
N ALA A 95 18.62 4.40 -10.35
CA ALA A 95 17.73 5.46 -9.91
C ALA A 95 18.24 6.78 -10.50
N ARG A 96 17.40 7.47 -11.27
CA ARG A 96 17.75 8.71 -11.96
C ARG A 96 16.85 9.84 -11.49
N LEU A 97 17.45 11.00 -11.28
CA LEU A 97 16.73 12.24 -11.01
C LEU A 97 16.55 12.98 -12.34
N LEU A 98 15.30 13.23 -12.69
CA LEU A 98 14.91 13.95 -13.89
C LEU A 98 14.50 15.40 -13.53
N PRO A 99 14.58 16.32 -14.50
CA PRO A 99 14.05 17.68 -14.34
C PRO A 99 12.59 17.67 -13.86
N PHE A 100 12.17 18.74 -13.17
CA PHE A 100 10.81 18.92 -12.62
C PHE A 100 10.44 18.04 -11.42
N GLY A 101 11.43 17.52 -10.68
CA GLY A 101 11.17 16.73 -9.47
C GLY A 101 10.56 15.38 -9.80
N LEU A 102 11.11 14.70 -10.81
CA LEU A 102 10.72 13.36 -11.21
C LEU A 102 11.85 12.38 -10.88
N VAL A 103 11.51 11.23 -10.32
CA VAL A 103 12.45 10.15 -10.02
C VAL A 103 12.11 8.96 -10.90
N GLU A 104 13.06 8.49 -11.69
CA GLU A 104 12.93 7.26 -12.46
C GLU A 104 13.66 6.13 -11.74
N LEU A 105 12.96 5.02 -11.51
CA LEU A 105 13.53 3.81 -10.92
C LEU A 105 13.45 2.68 -11.95
N ASN A 106 14.58 2.02 -12.17
CA ASN A 106 14.73 0.89 -13.08
C ASN A 106 15.06 -0.36 -12.27
N PHE A 107 14.21 -1.37 -12.39
CA PHE A 107 14.33 -2.65 -11.69
C PHE A 107 14.75 -3.74 -12.66
N ALA A 108 15.54 -4.70 -12.17
CA ALA A 108 15.82 -5.91 -12.92
C ALA A 108 14.61 -6.83 -12.87
N LYS A 109 14.34 -7.48 -13.99
CA LYS A 109 13.16 -8.30 -14.20
C LYS A 109 13.55 -9.58 -14.93
N SER A 110 12.84 -10.67 -14.63
CA SER A 110 12.95 -11.91 -15.39
C SER A 110 12.13 -11.87 -16.68
N ASN A 111 12.66 -12.47 -17.76
CA ASN A 111 11.97 -12.67 -19.04
C ASN A 111 10.63 -13.42 -18.95
N LYS A 112 10.40 -14.18 -17.88
CA LYS A 112 9.11 -14.86 -17.66
C LYS A 112 7.99 -13.91 -17.28
N LEU A 113 8.31 -12.73 -16.74
CA LEU A 113 7.31 -11.75 -16.33
C LEU A 113 6.85 -10.97 -17.56
N LYS A 114 5.61 -11.19 -18.01
CA LYS A 114 4.99 -10.40 -19.08
C LYS A 114 4.08 -9.34 -18.47
N TYR A 115 4.19 -8.11 -18.96
CA TYR A 115 3.35 -6.99 -18.52
C TYR A 115 3.10 -6.04 -19.68
N ASN A 116 1.97 -5.36 -19.64
CA ASN A 116 1.66 -4.32 -20.61
C ASN A 116 2.09 -2.96 -20.07
N PRO A 117 2.47 -2.00 -20.94
CA PRO A 117 2.55 -0.60 -20.56
C PRO A 117 1.28 -0.17 -19.83
N THR A 118 1.37 0.84 -18.97
CA THR A 118 0.26 1.33 -18.10
C THR A 118 -0.12 0.43 -16.92
N SER A 119 0.53 -0.72 -16.76
CA SER A 119 0.35 -1.53 -15.54
C SER A 119 0.82 -0.76 -14.30
N ILE A 120 0.27 -1.09 -13.14
CA ILE A 120 0.58 -0.47 -11.85
C ILE A 120 1.54 -1.38 -11.09
N LEU A 121 2.69 -0.84 -10.70
CA LEU A 121 3.62 -1.47 -9.78
C LEU A 121 3.50 -0.78 -8.42
N PHE A 122 3.36 -1.56 -7.35
CA PHE A 122 3.45 -1.04 -6.00
C PHE A 122 4.90 -1.08 -5.54
N VAL A 123 5.39 0.03 -5.02
CA VAL A 123 6.77 0.19 -4.58
C VAL A 123 6.80 0.51 -3.09
N ASN A 124 7.69 -0.14 -2.36
CA ASN A 124 8.02 0.14 -0.98
C ASN A 124 9.55 0.28 -0.84
N ILE A 125 9.97 1.34 -0.15
CA ILE A 125 11.37 1.65 0.12
C ILE A 125 11.51 1.70 1.65
N PRO A 126 11.96 0.61 2.30
CA PRO A 126 11.99 0.49 3.75
C PRO A 126 12.85 1.56 4.46
N SER A 127 13.82 2.15 3.77
CA SER A 127 14.65 3.25 4.32
C SER A 127 13.85 4.54 4.55
N ILE A 128 12.75 4.74 3.82
CA ILE A 128 11.88 5.92 3.95
C ILE A 128 10.67 5.57 4.82
N SER A 129 10.02 4.45 4.54
CA SER A 129 8.83 4.00 5.27
C SER A 129 8.69 2.50 5.17
N LYS A 130 8.57 1.81 6.31
CA LYS A 130 8.45 0.34 6.35
C LYS A 130 7.06 -0.15 5.93
N LEU A 131 6.03 0.67 6.15
CA LEU A 131 4.62 0.26 6.03
C LEU A 131 3.92 0.84 4.80
N GLN A 132 4.49 1.88 4.17
CA GLN A 132 3.83 2.56 3.07
C GLN A 132 4.19 1.93 1.73
N TRP A 133 3.15 1.46 1.03
CA TRP A 133 3.22 0.97 -0.34
C TRP A 133 2.55 1.98 -1.26
N HIS A 134 3.25 2.39 -2.31
CA HIS A 134 2.75 3.42 -3.23
C HIS A 134 2.60 2.84 -4.65
N PRO A 135 1.43 3.01 -5.29
CA PRO A 135 1.22 2.58 -6.67
C PRO A 135 1.85 3.57 -7.66
N PHE A 136 2.59 3.05 -8.63
CA PHE A 136 3.15 3.81 -9.74
C PHE A 136 2.91 3.12 -11.07
N THR A 137 2.71 3.89 -12.12
CA THR A 137 2.53 3.36 -13.46
C THR A 137 3.87 2.95 -14.04
N VAL A 138 3.92 1.74 -14.59
CA VAL A 138 5.03 1.21 -15.36
C VAL A 138 5.10 1.93 -16.70
N ILE A 139 6.27 2.49 -16.99
CA ILE A 139 6.54 3.26 -18.21
C ILE A 139 7.25 2.43 -19.29
N SER A 140 7.89 1.33 -18.90
CA SER A 140 8.57 0.40 -19.80
C SER A 140 7.58 -0.54 -20.49
N SER A 141 8.04 -1.28 -21.52
CA SER A 141 7.26 -2.30 -22.20
C SER A 141 7.99 -3.63 -22.17
N SER A 142 7.32 -4.71 -21.74
CA SER A 142 7.94 -6.04 -21.66
C SER A 142 8.39 -6.62 -23.02
N SER A 143 7.85 -6.10 -24.13
CA SER A 143 8.22 -6.53 -25.48
C SER A 143 9.46 -5.84 -26.04
N LEU A 144 9.75 -4.61 -25.61
CA LEU A 144 10.96 -3.87 -26.03
C LEU A 144 12.09 -4.09 -25.01
N GLU A 145 11.74 -4.18 -23.74
CA GLU A 145 12.65 -4.27 -22.60
C GLU A 145 12.36 -5.56 -21.82
N SER A 146 13.09 -6.62 -22.17
CA SER A 146 12.87 -7.96 -21.59
C SER A 146 13.37 -8.06 -20.14
N GLU A 147 14.54 -7.47 -19.87
CA GLU A 147 15.26 -7.57 -18.58
C GLU A 147 14.99 -6.40 -17.62
N THR A 148 14.29 -5.35 -18.05
CA THR A 148 14.07 -4.14 -17.24
C THR A 148 12.59 -3.84 -17.02
N LEU A 149 12.31 -3.22 -15.87
CA LEU A 149 11.01 -2.67 -15.53
C LEU A 149 11.20 -1.30 -14.90
N SER A 150 10.54 -0.30 -15.46
CA SER A 150 10.79 1.11 -15.15
C SER A 150 9.53 1.81 -14.66
N VAL A 151 9.67 2.64 -13.63
CA VAL A 151 8.59 3.49 -13.11
C VAL A 151 9.07 4.93 -12.95
N ALA A 152 8.16 5.87 -13.14
CA ALA A 152 8.40 7.30 -12.94
C ALA A 152 7.56 7.83 -11.77
N ILE A 153 8.22 8.47 -10.80
CA ILE A 153 7.65 8.92 -9.53
C ILE A 153 7.76 10.44 -9.46
N LYS A 154 6.62 11.14 -9.48
CA LYS A 154 6.57 12.60 -9.32
C LYS A 154 6.59 12.99 -7.84
N CYS A 155 7.41 13.97 -7.48
CA CYS A 155 7.56 14.46 -6.11
C CYS A 155 6.40 15.39 -5.70
N HIS A 156 5.32 14.81 -5.17
CA HIS A 156 4.13 15.57 -4.73
C HIS A 156 3.77 15.35 -3.25
N GLY A 157 4.10 14.19 -2.67
CA GLY A 157 3.81 13.86 -1.27
C GLY A 157 5.06 13.81 -0.38
N SER A 158 4.87 13.79 0.94
CA SER A 158 5.97 13.70 1.93
C SER A 158 6.89 12.52 1.66
N TRP A 159 6.33 11.35 1.33
CA TRP A 159 7.10 10.15 0.99
C TRP A 159 7.97 10.36 -0.26
N SER A 160 7.39 10.85 -1.35
CA SER A 160 8.12 11.07 -2.62
C SER A 160 9.16 12.20 -2.53
N GLN A 161 8.94 13.19 -1.66
CA GLN A 161 9.91 14.24 -1.37
C GLN A 161 11.10 13.69 -0.56
N LYS A 162 10.83 12.86 0.46
CA LYS A 162 11.87 12.14 1.19
C LYS A 162 12.70 11.27 0.25
N LEU A 163 12.07 10.56 -0.69
CA LEU A 163 12.77 9.76 -1.71
C LEU A 163 13.71 10.61 -2.55
N TYR A 164 13.22 11.74 -3.08
CA TYR A 164 14.02 12.66 -3.88
C TYR A 164 15.22 13.20 -3.10
N GLN A 165 15.01 13.63 -1.86
CA GLN A 165 16.07 14.12 -0.98
C GLN A 165 17.13 13.05 -0.70
N THR A 166 16.71 11.81 -0.40
CA THR A 166 17.63 10.68 -0.15
C THR A 166 18.50 10.38 -1.38
N LEU A 167 17.93 10.43 -2.57
CA LEU A 167 18.67 10.22 -3.81
C LEU A 167 19.59 11.40 -4.13
N MET A 168 19.15 12.64 -3.89
CA MET A 168 19.94 13.85 -4.12
C MET A 168 21.13 13.96 -3.17
N SER A 169 20.97 13.60 -1.90
CA SER A 169 22.06 13.61 -0.91
C SER A 169 23.08 12.50 -1.12
N SER A 170 22.72 11.46 -1.88
CA SER A 170 23.61 10.35 -2.21
C SER A 170 24.44 10.74 -3.43
N THR A 171 25.52 11.50 -3.24
CA THR A 171 26.44 11.98 -4.31
C THR A 171 27.02 10.84 -5.18
N SER A 172 26.92 9.60 -4.72
CA SER A 172 26.94 8.38 -5.52
C SER A 172 26.19 7.31 -4.73
N PRO A 173 25.00 6.82 -5.13
CA PRO A 173 24.39 5.72 -4.42
C PRO A 173 25.19 4.46 -4.78
N PRO A 174 25.85 3.75 -3.84
CA PRO A 174 26.01 2.33 -4.07
C PRO A 174 24.58 1.78 -4.15
N LEU A 175 24.16 1.40 -5.35
CA LEU A 175 22.83 0.84 -5.64
C LEU A 175 22.49 -0.31 -4.67
N ASP A 176 23.52 -0.97 -4.13
CA ASP A 176 23.45 -1.97 -3.06
C ASP A 176 22.77 -1.50 -1.76
N ARG A 177 22.68 -0.19 -1.50
CA ARG A 177 22.13 0.32 -0.23
C ARG A 177 20.64 0.66 -0.30
N LEU A 178 20.09 0.92 -1.50
CA LEU A 178 18.67 1.24 -1.64
C LEU A 178 17.87 -0.03 -1.89
N GLU A 179 17.54 -0.73 -0.81
CA GLU A 179 16.63 -1.87 -0.87
C GLU A 179 15.24 -1.39 -1.28
N VAL A 180 14.70 -1.97 -2.35
CA VAL A 180 13.35 -1.69 -2.82
C VAL A 180 12.57 -3.01 -2.90
N SER A 181 11.38 -3.02 -2.29
CA SER A 181 10.42 -4.11 -2.44
C SER A 181 9.35 -3.69 -3.45
N VAL A 182 8.97 -4.60 -4.33
CA VAL A 182 7.96 -4.32 -5.36
C VAL A 182 6.88 -5.39 -5.39
N GLU A 183 5.66 -4.99 -5.71
CA GLU A 183 4.49 -5.86 -5.83
C GLU A 183 3.75 -5.55 -7.14
N GLY A 184 3.32 -6.59 -7.86
CA GLY A 184 2.77 -6.51 -9.21
C GLY A 184 3.78 -6.94 -10.29
N PRO A 185 3.73 -6.37 -11.51
CA PRO A 185 2.82 -5.32 -11.98
C PRO A 185 1.36 -5.81 -12.17
N TYR A 186 0.40 -4.98 -11.79
CA TYR A 186 -1.04 -5.19 -11.95
C TYR A 186 -1.58 -4.34 -13.08
N GLY A 187 -2.15 -4.94 -14.12
CA GLY A 187 -2.63 -4.17 -15.25
C GLY A 187 -3.58 -4.98 -16.12
N PRO A 188 -4.15 -4.33 -17.15
CA PRO A 188 -4.99 -5.02 -18.11
C PRO A 188 -4.18 -6.11 -18.82
N SER A 189 -4.81 -7.26 -19.02
CA SER A 189 -4.20 -8.44 -19.67
C SER A 189 -3.84 -8.18 -21.13
N SER A 190 -4.53 -7.26 -21.81
CA SER A 190 -4.20 -6.81 -23.16
C SER A 190 -4.48 -5.33 -23.39
N MET A 191 -3.75 -4.75 -24.32
CA MET A 191 -3.92 -3.38 -24.79
C MET A 191 -4.52 -3.44 -26.21
N ASN A 192 -5.85 -3.28 -26.34
CA ASN A 192 -6.57 -3.43 -27.61
C ASN A 192 -6.41 -2.25 -28.59
N PHE A 193 -5.56 -1.25 -28.31
CA PHE A 193 -5.42 -0.07 -29.17
C PHE A 193 -4.93 -0.42 -30.59
N LEU A 194 -4.05 -1.42 -30.73
CA LEU A 194 -3.56 -1.88 -32.04
C LEU A 194 -4.65 -2.55 -32.88
N ARG A 195 -5.65 -3.17 -32.24
CA ARG A 195 -6.76 -3.84 -32.94
C ARG A 195 -7.66 -2.85 -33.67
N TYR A 196 -7.74 -1.61 -33.18
CA TYR A 196 -8.50 -0.54 -33.85
C TYR A 196 -7.75 0.03 -35.08
N ALA A 197 -6.42 0.08 -35.03
CA ALA A 197 -5.60 0.56 -36.15
C ALA A 197 -5.61 -0.43 -37.33
N MET A 198 -5.62 -1.74 -37.05
CA MET A 198 -5.62 -2.77 -38.10
C MET A 198 -6.97 -2.98 -38.78
N ASN A 199 -8.08 -2.65 -38.13
CA ASN A 199 -9.43 -2.78 -38.73
C ASN A 199 -9.81 -1.57 -39.62
N LYS A 200 -8.93 -0.58 -39.75
CA LYS A 200 -9.09 0.61 -40.62
C LYS A 200 -8.16 0.59 -41.84
N LEU A 201 -7.42 -0.50 -42.05
CA LEU A 201 -6.65 -0.82 -43.24
C LEU A 201 -7.36 -1.97 -43.97
#